data_AF-A0A2D9KQA0-F1
#
_entry.id   AF-A0A2D9KQA0-F1
#
_cell.length_a   1.000
_cell.length_b   1.000
_cell.length_c   1.000
_cell.angle_alpha   90.00
_cell.angle_beta   90.00
_cell.angle_gamma   90.00
#
_symmetry.space_group_name_H-M   'P 1'
#
loop_
_entity.id
_entity.type
_entity.pdbx_description
1 polymer ?
#
loop_
_entity_poly.entity_id
_entity_poly.type
_entity_poly.pdbx_seq_one_letter_code
_entity_poly.pdbx_strand_id
1 'polypeptide(L)' 'MTLTPEQRDKLQDDYVHQIVDDMDLKTLCCFVYDSISCSLDDYSTEELITEVKEYYPDLLKE' A
#
# COMPACT_ATOMS: atom_id res chain seq x y z
N MET A 1 6.77 -28.94 -14.89
CA MET A 1 7.79 -27.93 -15.26
C MET A 1 8.22 -27.25 -13.96
N THR A 2 9.50 -27.24 -13.64
CA THR A 2 10.04 -26.53 -12.46
C THR A 2 10.68 -25.24 -12.95
N LEU A 3 10.21 -24.10 -12.42
CA LEU A 3 10.79 -22.79 -12.69
C LEU A 3 12.10 -22.65 -11.92
N THR A 4 13.11 -22.03 -12.53
CA THR A 4 14.27 -21.52 -11.77
C THR A 4 13.84 -20.35 -10.88
N PRO A 5 14.61 -19.98 -9.84
CA PRO A 5 14.31 -18.82 -9.00
C PRO A 5 14.12 -17.53 -9.83
N GLU A 6 15.03 -17.26 -10.76
CA GLU A 6 14.97 -16.07 -11.63
C GLU A 6 13.74 -16.05 -12.55
N GLN A 7 13.36 -17.21 -13.09
CA GLN A 7 12.15 -17.32 -13.92
C GLN A 7 10.88 -17.14 -13.09
N ARG A 8 10.90 -17.59 -11.84
CA ARG A 8 9.77 -17.43 -10.90
C ARG A 8 9.63 -15.98 -10.46
N ASP A 9 10.74 -15.28 -10.23
CA ASP A 9 10.71 -13.87 -9.84
C ASP A 9 10.23 -12.99 -11.00
N LYS A 10 10.72 -13.23 -12.21
CA LYS A 10 10.19 -12.57 -13.42
C LYS A 10 8.70 -12.82 -13.61
N LEU A 11 8.26 -14.06 -13.45
CA LEU A 11 6.84 -14.41 -13.58
C LEU A 11 5.99 -13.71 -12.52
N GLN A 12 6.48 -13.59 -11.28
CA GLN A 12 5.77 -12.84 -10.25
C GLN A 12 5.65 -11.36 -10.65
N ASP A 13 6.74 -10.75 -11.09
CA ASP A 13 6.76 -9.34 -11.49
C ASP A 13 5.78 -9.07 -12.65
N ASP A 14 5.87 -9.86 -13.72
CA ASP A 14 4.97 -9.80 -14.87
C ASP A 14 3.49 -9.96 -14.44
N TYR A 15 3.21 -10.86 -13.50
CA TYR A 15 1.85 -11.11 -13.00
C TYR A 15 1.32 -9.97 -12.13
N VAL A 16 2.14 -9.42 -11.24
CA VAL A 16 1.77 -8.25 -10.42
C VAL A 16 1.50 -7.06 -11.33
N HIS A 17 2.34 -6.84 -12.33
CA HIS A 17 2.14 -5.78 -13.33
C HIS A 17 0.79 -5.90 -14.03
N GLN A 18 0.43 -7.10 -14.51
CA GLN A 18 -0.85 -7.32 -15.18
C GLN A 18 -2.04 -7.07 -14.24
N ILE A 19 -1.98 -7.54 -12.99
CA ILE A 19 -3.04 -7.29 -12.01
C ILE A 19 -3.27 -5.79 -11.80
N VAL A 20 -2.20 -5.01 -11.66
CA VAL A 20 -2.30 -3.56 -11.43
C VAL A 20 -2.78 -2.83 -12.68
N ASP A 21 -2.33 -3.23 -13.87
CA ASP A 21 -2.77 -2.64 -15.15
C ASP A 21 -4.27 -2.87 -15.40
N ASP A 22 -4.79 -4.02 -14.97
CA ASP A 22 -6.21 -4.36 -15.08
C ASP A 22 -7.09 -3.66 -14.02
N MET A 23 -6.52 -3.02 -13.00
CA MET A 23 -7.28 -2.30 -11.97
C MET A 23 -7.81 -0.96 -12.49
N ASP A 24 -9.11 -0.71 -12.29
CA ASP A 24 -9.62 0.65 -12.43
C ASP A 24 -9.10 1.56 -11.30
N LEU A 25 -9.16 2.87 -11.51
CA LEU A 25 -8.67 3.84 -10.54
C LEU A 25 -9.34 3.71 -9.17
N LYS A 26 -10.62 3.32 -9.10
CA LYS A 26 -11.33 3.17 -7.82
C LYS A 26 -10.80 1.96 -7.07
N THR A 27 -10.62 0.84 -7.75
CA THR A 27 -10.02 -0.37 -7.17
C THR A 27 -8.60 -0.07 -6.69
N LEU A 28 -7.80 0.65 -7.48
CA LEU A 28 -6.46 1.06 -7.09
C LEU A 28 -6.51 1.94 -5.83
N CYS A 29 -7.39 2.95 -5.78
CA CYS A 29 -7.56 3.80 -4.60
C CYS A 29 -7.99 3.02 -3.36
N CYS A 30 -8.93 2.07 -3.49
CA CYS A 30 -9.34 1.20 -2.38
C CYS A 30 -8.17 0.38 -1.86
N PHE A 31 -7.41 -0.25 -2.77
CA PHE A 31 -6.25 -1.06 -2.38
C PHE A 31 -5.17 -0.23 -1.67
N VAL A 32 -4.87 0.97 -2.17
CA VAL A 32 -3.91 1.89 -1.56
C VAL A 32 -4.40 2.35 -0.18
N TYR A 33 -5.69 2.70 -0.05
CA TYR A 33 -6.27 3.07 1.25
C TYR A 33 -6.12 1.93 2.27
N ASP A 34 -6.52 0.71 1.90
CA ASP A 34 -6.45 -0.46 2.79
C ASP A 34 -5.00 -0.78 3.18
N SER A 35 -4.07 -0.67 2.23
CA SER A 35 -2.64 -0.90 2.49
C SER A 35 -2.06 0.11 3.47
N ILE A 36 -2.40 1.39 3.32
CA ILE A 36 -1.95 2.46 4.22
C ILE A 36 -2.60 2.29 5.59
N SER A 37 -3.92 2.06 5.65
CA SER A 37 -4.64 1.87 6.92
C SER A 37 -4.07 0.68 7.69
N CYS A 38 -3.84 -0.45 7.04
CA CYS A 38 -3.26 -1.64 7.65
C CYS A 38 -1.84 -1.37 8.17
N SER A 39 -1.04 -0.58 7.44
CA SER A 39 0.30 -0.19 7.92
C SER A 39 0.25 0.70 9.16
N LEU A 40 -0.80 1.52 9.30
CA LEU A 40 -1.03 2.38 10.45
C LEU A 40 -1.70 1.66 11.63
N ASP A 41 -2.25 0.45 11.45
CA ASP A 41 -2.86 -0.32 12.55
C ASP A 41 -1.83 -0.71 13.62
N ASP A 42 -0.56 -0.84 13.24
CA ASP A 42 0.55 -1.13 14.15
C ASP A 42 1.05 0.11 14.92
N TYR A 43 0.56 1.31 14.58
CA TYR A 43 1.01 2.55 15.22
C TYR A 43 0.31 2.76 16.56
N SER A 44 1.06 3.23 17.56
CA SER A 44 0.45 3.82 18.73
C SER A 44 -0.24 5.14 18.38
N THR A 45 -1.25 5.51 19.17
CA THR A 45 -1.93 6.81 19.03
C THR A 45 -0.95 7.99 19.05
N GLU A 46 0.12 7.91 19.86
CA GLU A 46 1.12 8.98 19.96
C GLU A 46 1.99 9.10 18.70
N GLU A 47 2.38 7.98 18.11
CA GLU A 47 3.12 7.92 16.85
C GLU A 47 2.28 8.48 15.70
N LEU A 48 1.02 8.04 15.58
CA LEU A 48 0.10 8.54 14.56
C LEU A 48 -0.13 10.05 14.70
N ILE A 49 -0.38 10.54 15.92
CA ILE A 49 -0.56 11.98 16.16
C ILE A 49 0.71 12.77 15.82
N THR A 50 1.89 12.20 16.08
CA THR A 50 3.17 12.85 15.76
C THR A 50 3.33 13.02 14.26
N GLU A 51 3.11 11.97 13.47
CA GLU A 51 3.17 12.06 12.01
C GLU A 51 2.10 13.00 11.45
N VAL A 52 0.87 12.94 11.95
CA VAL A 52 -0.20 13.85 11.50
C VAL A 52 0.17 15.30 11.81
N LYS A 53 0.77 15.61 12.97
CA LYS A 53 1.26 16.97 13.29
C LYS A 53 2.36 17.45 12.34
N GLU A 54 3.20 16.54 11.85
CA GLU A 54 4.31 16.88 10.96
C GLU A 54 3.84 17.10 9.52
N TYR A 55 3.01 16.19 8.98
CA TYR A 55 2.66 16.18 7.56
C TYR A 55 1.28 16.79 7.25
N TYR A 56 0.30 16.61 8.14
CA TYR A 56 -1.08 17.05 7.93
C TYR A 56 -1.67 17.71 9.19
N PRO A 57 -1.03 18.75 9.75
CA PRO A 57 -1.44 19.35 11.03
C PRO A 57 -2.86 19.91 11.01
N ASP A 58 -3.40 20.21 9.83
CA ASP A 58 -4.77 20.67 9.63
C ASP A 58 -5.82 19.63 10.05
N LEU A 59 -5.50 18.33 10.03
CA LEU A 59 -6.43 17.26 10.44
C LEU A 59 -6.69 17.22 11.96
N LEU A 60 -5.85 17.90 12.75
CA LEU A 60 -5.99 17.99 14.20
C LEU A 60 -6.63 19.30 14.65
N LYS A 61 -7.12 20.12 13.71
CA LYS A 61 -7.82 21.37 13.99
C LYS A 61 -9.32 21.07 14.09
N GLU A 62 -9.91 21.37 15.25
CA GLU A 62 -11.38 21.46 15.44
C GLU A 62 -11.97 22.69 14.75
#